data_AF-A0A0L6UBJ5-F1
#
_entry.id   AF-A0A0L6UBJ5-F1
#
_cell.length_a   1.000
_cell.length_b   1.000
_cell.length_c   1.000
_cell.angle_alpha   90.00
_cell.angle_beta   90.00
_cell.angle_gamma   90.00
#
_symmetry.space_group_name_H-M   'P 1'
#
loop_
_entity.id
_entity.type
_entity.pdbx_description
1 polymer ?
#
loop_
_entity_poly.entity_id
_entity_poly.type
_entity_poly.pdbx_seq_one_letter_code
_entity_poly.pdbx_strand_id
1 'polypeptide(L)'
;MDHYLDPEELLPPQGLDDHLVVLHYRILHSLLREDEPLLLLRRFNGMTTSTLELINRIAWGDFTDTNMAELYLRMEDQIQNLASGLDDGTRHFIVEFTTHLSAQLFRTWTASLPARNLLDNLTHINAASMTSTSPGSTTLACSICLDSYLPSDTLVVLPCHTTHHFHRRCIHVRILLPSSFPG
;
A
#
# COMPACT_ATOMS: atom_id res chain seq x y z
N MET A 1 -30.07 -9.55 20.29
CA MET A 1 -29.93 -8.80 19.03
C MET A 1 -28.99 -9.62 18.18
N ASP A 2 -29.52 -10.33 17.18
CA ASP A 2 -28.69 -11.08 16.24
C ASP A 2 -27.82 -10.09 15.48
N HIS A 3 -26.52 -10.09 15.76
CA HIS A 3 -25.55 -9.36 14.96
C HIS A 3 -25.44 -10.06 13.61
N TYR A 4 -26.23 -9.59 12.65
CA TYR A 4 -26.19 -10.04 11.27
C TYR A 4 -24.79 -9.79 10.69
N LEU A 5 -24.11 -10.85 10.29
CA LEU A 5 -22.87 -10.79 9.52
C LEU A 5 -23.17 -10.14 8.17
N ASP A 6 -22.52 -9.01 7.89
CA ASP A 6 -22.58 -8.42 6.56
C ASP A 6 -21.91 -9.40 5.56
N PRO A 7 -22.58 -9.77 4.46
CA PRO A 7 -21.96 -10.59 3.42
C PRO A 7 -20.63 -10.05 2.91
N GLU A 8 -20.40 -8.73 2.96
CA GLU A 8 -19.11 -8.14 2.61
C GLU A 8 -17.99 -8.46 3.61
N GLU A 9 -18.29 -8.66 4.90
CA GLU A 9 -17.30 -9.06 5.91
C GLU A 9 -16.76 -10.49 5.68
N LEU A 10 -17.43 -11.29 4.84
CA LEU A 10 -17.03 -12.65 4.48
C LEU A 10 -16.25 -12.73 3.16
N LEU A 11 -16.06 -11.60 2.47
CA LEU A 11 -15.29 -11.57 1.24
C LEU A 11 -13.80 -11.32 1.53
N PRO A 12 -12.89 -11.96 0.76
CA PRO A 12 -11.48 -11.65 0.85
C PRO A 12 -11.23 -10.21 0.39
N PRO A 13 -10.33 -9.47 1.06
CA PRO A 13 -9.89 -8.17 0.60
C PRO A 13 -9.35 -8.21 -0.84
N GLN A 14 -9.60 -7.14 -1.60
CA GLN A 14 -9.09 -7.01 -2.96
C GLN A 14 -7.55 -6.88 -2.95
N GLY A 15 -6.88 -7.52 -3.91
CA GLY A 15 -5.42 -7.45 -4.06
C GLY A 15 -4.64 -8.62 -3.44
N LEU A 16 -5.34 -9.59 -2.84
CA LEU A 16 -4.75 -10.88 -2.47
C LEU A 16 -4.47 -11.73 -3.72
N ASP A 17 -3.39 -12.49 -3.70
CA ASP A 17 -3.15 -13.53 -4.69
C ASP A 17 -4.01 -14.78 -4.43
N ASP A 18 -4.12 -15.67 -5.41
CA ASP A 18 -4.97 -16.86 -5.34
C ASP A 18 -4.68 -17.76 -4.13
N HIS A 19 -3.42 -17.85 -3.72
CA HIS A 19 -3.02 -18.66 -2.57
C HIS A 19 -3.49 -18.02 -1.25
N LEU A 20 -3.30 -16.71 -1.11
CA LEU A 20 -3.79 -15.96 0.03
C LEU A 20 -5.33 -15.95 0.12
N VAL A 21 -6.04 -15.91 -1.02
CA VAL A 21 -7.51 -16.03 -1.04
C VAL A 21 -7.95 -17.38 -0.47
N VAL A 22 -7.31 -18.48 -0.84
CA VAL A 22 -7.63 -19.80 -0.29
C VAL A 22 -7.38 -19.87 1.21
N LEU A 23 -6.26 -19.33 1.68
CA LEU A 23 -5.94 -19.27 3.12
C LEU A 23 -6.92 -18.36 3.87
N HIS A 24 -7.33 -17.23 3.30
CA HIS A 24 -8.31 -16.33 3.88
C HIS A 24 -9.63 -17.04 4.14
N TYR A 25 -10.19 -17.76 3.15
CA TYR A 25 -11.42 -18.55 3.35
C TYR A 25 -11.27 -19.64 4.41
N ARG A 26 -10.11 -20.30 4.52
CA ARG A 26 -9.86 -21.29 5.58
C ARG A 26 -9.87 -20.64 6.96
N ILE A 27 -9.25 -19.47 7.10
CA ILE A 27 -9.25 -18.69 8.34
C ILE A 27 -10.67 -18.26 8.69
N LEU A 28 -11.43 -17.68 7.74
CA LEU A 28 -12.82 -17.29 7.96
C LEU A 28 -13.66 -18.45 8.49
N HIS A 29 -13.59 -19.60 7.82
CA HIS A 29 -14.33 -20.79 8.24
C HIS A 29 -13.92 -21.28 9.64
N SER A 30 -12.65 -21.15 10.00
CA SER A 30 -12.15 -21.54 11.31
C SER A 30 -12.58 -20.56 12.41
N LEU A 31 -12.43 -19.26 12.17
CA LEU A 31 -12.81 -18.20 13.11
C LEU A 31 -14.31 -18.19 13.42
N LEU A 32 -15.17 -18.58 12.47
CA LEU A 32 -16.60 -18.73 12.71
C LEU A 32 -16.97 -19.80 13.76
N ARG A 33 -16.02 -20.65 14.16
CA ARG A 33 -16.19 -21.70 15.15
C ARG A 33 -15.62 -21.35 16.52
N GLU A 34 -14.95 -20.21 16.63
CA GLU A 34 -14.33 -19.72 17.86
C GLU A 34 -15.31 -18.91 18.72
N ASP A 35 -14.93 -18.65 19.96
CA ASP A 35 -15.64 -17.69 20.82
C ASP A 35 -15.45 -16.26 20.28
N GLU A 36 -16.52 -15.46 20.27
CA GLU A 36 -16.52 -14.09 19.72
C GLU A 36 -16.08 -14.00 18.23
N PRO A 37 -16.70 -14.78 17.32
CA PRO A 37 -16.24 -14.92 15.93
C PRO A 37 -16.21 -13.58 15.18
N LEU A 38 -17.17 -12.69 15.45
CA LEU A 38 -17.26 -11.37 14.79
C LEU A 38 -16.08 -10.47 15.13
N LEU A 39 -15.64 -10.48 16.39
CA LEU A 39 -14.52 -9.66 16.83
C LEU A 39 -13.23 -10.14 16.17
N LEU A 40 -13.02 -11.46 16.11
CA LEU A 40 -11.86 -12.07 15.50
C LEU A 40 -11.81 -11.83 13.98
N LEU A 41 -12.95 -12.03 13.29
CA LEU A 41 -13.10 -11.75 11.86
C LEU A 41 -12.77 -10.30 11.53
N ARG A 42 -13.34 -9.35 12.28
CA ARG A 42 -13.09 -7.92 12.06
C ARG A 42 -11.62 -7.56 12.29
N ARG A 43 -10.98 -8.12 13.32
CA ARG A 43 -9.55 -7.91 13.57
C ARG A 43 -8.69 -8.47 12.44
N PHE A 44 -8.96 -9.70 12.01
CA PHE A 44 -8.23 -10.36 10.93
C PHE A 44 -8.37 -9.60 9.59
N ASN A 45 -9.60 -9.25 9.20
CA ASN A 45 -9.86 -8.49 7.97
C ASN A 45 -9.28 -7.08 8.03
N GLY A 46 -9.40 -6.40 9.17
CA GLY A 46 -8.83 -5.07 9.36
C GLY A 46 -7.30 -5.05 9.25
N MET A 47 -6.63 -6.04 9.85
CA MET A 47 -5.19 -6.22 9.71
C MET A 47 -4.79 -6.48 8.25
N THR A 48 -5.48 -7.42 7.59
CA THR A 48 -5.22 -7.77 6.19
C THR A 48 -5.38 -6.57 5.25
N THR A 49 -6.47 -5.81 5.42
CA THR A 49 -6.77 -4.62 4.60
C THR A 49 -5.71 -3.55 4.82
N SER A 50 -5.32 -3.28 6.07
CA SER A 50 -4.28 -2.30 6.39
C SER A 50 -2.94 -2.64 5.74
N THR A 51 -2.55 -3.92 5.74
CA THR A 51 -1.31 -4.37 5.10
C THR A 51 -1.39 -4.25 3.57
N LEU A 52 -2.52 -4.57 2.95
CA LEU A 52 -2.70 -4.42 1.50
C LEU A 52 -2.70 -2.96 1.06
N GLU A 53 -3.35 -2.07 1.81
CA GLU A 53 -3.30 -0.62 1.58
C GLU A 53 -1.85 -0.12 1.65
N LEU A 54 -1.07 -0.61 2.62
CA LEU A 54 0.34 -0.29 2.74
C LEU A 54 1.16 -0.79 1.53
N ILE A 55 0.96 -2.04 1.10
CA ILE A 55 1.59 -2.60 -0.11
C ILE A 55 1.30 -1.70 -1.31
N ASN A 56 0.04 -1.33 -1.50
CA ASN A 56 -0.38 -0.44 -2.58
C ASN A 56 0.31 0.92 -2.47
N ARG A 57 0.28 1.57 -1.31
CA ARG A 57 0.94 2.88 -1.12
C ARG A 57 2.42 2.84 -1.46
N ILE A 58 3.13 1.78 -1.07
CA ILE A 58 4.54 1.58 -1.43
C ILE A 58 4.69 1.44 -2.95
N ALA A 59 3.88 0.59 -3.58
CA ALA A 59 3.91 0.38 -5.02
C ALA A 59 3.61 1.68 -5.81
N TRP A 60 2.73 2.53 -5.28
CA TRP A 60 2.37 3.82 -5.86
C TRP A 60 3.33 4.96 -5.49
N GLY A 61 4.37 4.68 -4.68
CA GLY A 61 5.33 5.67 -4.24
C GLY A 61 4.78 6.71 -3.27
N ASP A 62 3.59 6.46 -2.71
CA ASP A 62 2.88 7.27 -1.71
C ASP A 62 3.16 6.78 -0.28
N PHE A 63 4.43 6.54 -0.01
CA PHE A 63 4.90 6.09 1.29
C PHE A 63 5.83 7.13 1.89
N THR A 64 5.31 7.86 2.88
CA THR A 64 6.09 8.67 3.82
C THR A 64 7.07 7.76 4.54
N ASP A 65 8.30 8.23 4.80
CA ASP A 65 9.34 7.47 5.53
C ASP A 65 8.82 6.97 6.88
N THR A 66 8.19 5.80 6.85
CA THR A 66 7.76 5.08 8.04
C THR A 66 8.81 4.01 8.26
N ASN A 67 9.28 3.90 9.50
CA ASN A 67 10.27 2.89 9.84
C ASN A 67 9.67 1.51 9.59
N MET A 68 10.09 0.85 8.51
CA MET A 68 9.59 -0.48 8.15
C MET A 68 9.77 -1.48 9.30
N ALA A 69 10.84 -1.36 10.08
CA ALA A 69 11.07 -2.23 11.23
C ALA A 69 9.96 -2.05 12.29
N GLU A 70 9.49 -0.82 12.53
CA GLU A 70 8.39 -0.55 13.46
C GLU A 70 7.06 -1.11 12.94
N LEU A 71 6.80 -0.98 11.63
CA LEU A 71 5.63 -1.58 11.00
C LEU A 71 5.64 -3.11 11.11
N TYR A 72 6.79 -3.74 10.87
CA TYR A 72 6.96 -5.19 11.04
C TYR A 72 6.68 -5.64 12.48
N LEU A 73 7.30 -4.98 13.46
CA LEU A 73 7.10 -5.29 14.89
C LEU A 73 5.63 -5.13 15.30
N ARG A 74 4.96 -4.07 14.81
CA ARG A 74 3.54 -3.84 15.08
C ARG A 74 2.66 -4.94 14.47
N MET A 75 2.96 -5.39 13.25
CA MET A 75 2.22 -6.51 12.65
C MET A 75 2.42 -7.79 13.45
N GLU A 76 3.65 -8.12 13.86
CA GLU A 76 3.92 -9.32 14.68
C GLU A 76 3.13 -9.31 15.99
N ASP A 77 3.08 -8.15 16.69
CA ASP A 77 2.28 -8.01 17.91
C ASP A 77 0.78 -8.20 17.64
N GLN A 78 0.25 -7.63 16.55
CA GLN A 78 -1.15 -7.83 16.17
C GLN A 78 -1.47 -9.29 15.84
N ILE A 79 -0.57 -9.98 15.14
CA ILE A 79 -0.71 -11.40 14.81
C ILE A 79 -0.71 -12.24 16.09
N GLN A 80 0.24 -11.97 17.00
CA GLN A 80 0.34 -12.70 18.26
C GLN A 80 -0.90 -12.48 19.14
N ASN A 81 -1.40 -11.25 19.19
CA ASN A 81 -2.62 -10.91 19.92
C ASN A 81 -3.86 -11.57 19.31
N LEU A 82 -3.97 -11.63 17.98
CA LEU A 82 -5.05 -12.33 17.29
C LEU A 82 -4.97 -13.85 17.51
N ALA A 83 -3.77 -14.41 17.43
CA ALA A 83 -3.50 -15.84 17.59
C ALA A 83 -3.66 -16.33 19.04
N SER A 84 -3.65 -15.42 20.02
CA SER A 84 -3.78 -15.77 21.43
C SER A 84 -5.18 -16.32 21.70
N GLY A 85 -5.24 -17.53 22.27
CA GLY A 85 -6.51 -18.18 22.61
C GLY A 85 -7.19 -18.94 21.47
N LEU A 86 -6.71 -18.86 20.23
CA LEU A 86 -7.22 -19.66 19.11
C LEU A 86 -6.70 -21.10 19.16
N ASP A 87 -7.42 -22.03 18.54
CA ASP A 87 -6.93 -23.41 18.38
C ASP A 87 -5.68 -23.49 17.48
N ASP A 88 -4.93 -24.59 17.61
CA ASP A 88 -3.66 -24.77 16.88
C ASP A 88 -3.83 -24.77 15.35
N GLY A 89 -4.95 -25.27 14.85
CA GLY A 89 -5.27 -25.27 13.42
C GLY A 89 -5.57 -23.87 12.90
N THR A 90 -6.44 -23.12 13.59
CA THR A 90 -6.71 -21.72 13.25
C THR A 90 -5.43 -20.87 13.30
N ARG A 91 -4.62 -21.07 14.35
CA ARG A 91 -3.33 -20.38 14.51
C ARG A 91 -2.38 -20.68 13.37
N HIS A 92 -2.29 -21.93 12.94
CA HIS A 92 -1.46 -22.33 11.80
C HIS A 92 -1.84 -21.58 10.52
N PHE A 93 -3.13 -21.52 10.18
CA PHE A 93 -3.57 -20.79 8.99
C PHE A 93 -3.28 -19.29 9.07
N ILE A 94 -3.50 -18.66 10.24
CA ILE A 94 -3.20 -17.23 10.44
C ILE A 94 -1.71 -16.96 10.26
N VAL A 95 -0.83 -17.78 10.85
CA VAL A 95 0.62 -17.62 10.73
C VAL A 95 1.08 -17.83 9.28
N GLU A 96 0.56 -18.84 8.59
CA GLU A 96 0.86 -19.09 7.18
C GLU A 96 0.45 -17.88 6.32
N PHE A 97 -0.80 -17.44 6.42
CA PHE A 97 -1.33 -16.30 5.68
C PHE A 97 -0.50 -15.02 5.92
N THR A 98 -0.23 -14.71 7.18
CA THR A 98 0.48 -13.48 7.57
C THR A 98 1.95 -13.51 7.17
N THR A 99 2.60 -14.68 7.15
CA THR A 99 3.95 -14.86 6.61
C THR A 99 4.01 -14.55 5.13
N HIS A 100 3.06 -15.09 4.35
CA HIS A 100 2.98 -14.83 2.91
C HIS A 100 2.71 -13.35 2.61
N LEU A 101 1.76 -12.73 3.31
CA LEU A 101 1.42 -11.32 3.14
C LEU A 101 2.60 -10.40 3.54
N SER A 102 3.28 -10.71 4.64
CA SER A 102 4.47 -9.98 5.11
C SER A 102 5.63 -10.08 4.11
N ALA A 103 5.80 -11.24 3.47
CA ALA A 103 6.79 -11.43 2.43
C ALA A 103 6.44 -10.63 1.16
N GLN A 104 5.15 -10.50 0.80
CA GLN A 104 4.72 -9.63 -0.29
C GLN A 104 4.99 -8.16 -0.01
N LEU A 105 4.72 -7.71 1.22
CA LEU A 105 5.10 -6.37 1.68
C LEU A 105 6.60 -6.14 1.55
N PHE A 106 7.42 -7.08 2.02
CA PHE A 106 8.88 -6.96 1.97
C PHE A 106 9.41 -6.86 0.53
N ARG A 107 8.88 -7.70 -0.37
CA ARG A 107 9.26 -7.67 -1.78
C ARG A 107 8.88 -6.35 -2.44
N THR A 108 7.68 -5.84 -2.16
CA THR A 108 7.21 -4.56 -2.72
C THR A 108 8.05 -3.40 -2.19
N TRP A 109 8.35 -3.40 -0.90
CA TRP A 109 9.25 -2.44 -0.27
C TRP A 109 10.64 -2.45 -0.92
N THR A 110 11.29 -3.61 -0.98
CA THR A 110 12.65 -3.73 -1.52
C THR A 110 12.71 -3.38 -3.01
N ALA A 111 11.70 -3.76 -3.80
CA ALA A 111 11.57 -3.36 -5.19
C ALA A 111 11.43 -1.83 -5.37
N SER A 112 10.81 -1.13 -4.41
CA SER A 112 10.64 0.32 -4.46
C SER A 112 11.93 1.11 -4.14
N LEU A 113 12.88 0.52 -3.39
CA LEU A 113 14.06 1.22 -2.87
C LEU A 113 14.91 1.91 -3.95
N PRO A 114 15.25 1.28 -5.09
CA PRO A 114 16.06 1.94 -6.11
C PRO A 114 15.38 3.19 -6.69
N ALA A 115 14.07 3.12 -6.96
CA ALA A 115 13.29 4.25 -7.45
C ALA A 115 13.21 5.37 -6.40
N ARG A 116 12.95 5.02 -5.13
CA ARG A 116 12.94 5.99 -4.02
C ARG A 116 14.27 6.71 -3.90
N ASN A 117 15.37 5.96 -3.80
CA ASN A 117 16.71 6.52 -3.67
C ASN A 117 17.08 7.42 -4.85
N LEU A 118 16.71 7.05 -6.08
CA LEU A 118 16.93 7.89 -7.25
C LEU A 118 16.16 9.21 -7.13
N LEU A 119 14.87 9.14 -6.80
CA LEU A 119 14.00 10.32 -6.71
C LEU A 119 14.39 11.26 -5.58
N ASP A 120 14.85 10.72 -4.44
CA ASP A 120 15.28 11.52 -3.28
C ASP A 120 16.57 12.31 -3.55
N ASN A 121 17.34 11.91 -4.57
CA ASN A 121 18.52 12.63 -5.04
C ASN A 121 18.21 13.70 -6.10
N LEU A 122 16.95 13.86 -6.51
CA LEU A 122 16.55 14.84 -7.50
C LEU A 122 16.12 16.16 -6.85
N THR A 123 16.01 17.21 -7.65
CA THR A 123 15.55 18.50 -7.16
C THR A 123 14.05 18.44 -6.87
N HIS A 124 13.69 18.65 -5.61
CA HIS A 124 12.31 18.76 -5.17
C HIS A 124 11.87 20.21 -5.14
N ILE A 125 10.74 20.50 -5.78
CA ILE A 125 10.11 21.83 -5.73
C ILE A 125 8.65 21.69 -5.31
N ASN A 126 8.16 22.70 -4.59
CA ASN A 126 6.75 22.83 -4.32
C ASN A 126 6.08 23.56 -5.50
N ALA A 127 4.92 23.09 -5.93
CA ALA A 127 4.19 23.70 -7.06
C ALA A 127 3.83 25.19 -6.81
N ALA A 128 3.59 25.61 -5.57
CA ALA A 128 3.34 27.01 -5.22
C ALA A 128 4.54 27.93 -5.54
N SER A 129 5.75 27.39 -5.57
CA SER A 129 6.98 28.13 -5.94
C SER A 129 7.14 28.29 -7.46
N MET A 130 6.32 27.63 -8.27
CA MET A 130 6.31 27.77 -9.73
C MET A 130 5.52 29.02 -10.13
N THR A 131 6.09 30.20 -9.91
CA THR A 131 5.47 31.45 -10.39
C THR A 131 5.58 31.53 -11.92
N SER A 132 4.43 31.71 -12.59
CA SER A 132 4.35 31.95 -14.03
C SER A 132 4.91 33.34 -14.33
N THR A 133 6.20 33.43 -14.70
CA THR A 133 6.86 34.72 -15.02
C THR A 133 6.75 35.11 -16.49
N SER A 134 6.00 34.39 -17.32
CA SER A 134 5.82 34.73 -18.74
C SER A 134 4.41 34.39 -19.26
N PRO A 135 3.74 35.30 -20.01
CA PRO A 135 2.48 35.03 -20.70
C PRO A 135 2.76 34.17 -21.94
N GLY A 136 3.04 32.88 -21.72
CA GLY A 136 3.30 31.94 -22.80
C GLY A 136 4.07 30.72 -22.31
N SER A 137 3.33 29.63 -22.04
CA SER A 137 3.83 28.26 -21.99
C SER A 137 4.78 27.88 -20.84
N THR A 138 4.21 27.49 -19.71
CA THR A 138 4.71 26.36 -18.93
C THR A 138 3.54 25.49 -18.50
N THR A 139 3.58 24.20 -18.84
CA THR A 139 2.56 23.22 -18.47
C THR A 139 2.52 23.09 -16.94
N LEU A 140 1.47 23.65 -16.33
CA LEU A 140 1.16 23.52 -14.89
C LEU A 140 0.51 22.17 -14.56
N ALA A 141 0.77 21.13 -15.34
CA ALA A 141 0.18 19.81 -15.18
C ALA A 141 1.23 18.71 -15.36
N CYS A 142 1.03 17.60 -14.67
CA CYS A 142 1.88 16.43 -14.77
C CYS A 142 1.59 15.68 -16.06
N SER A 143 2.57 15.49 -16.92
CA SER A 143 2.38 14.73 -18.17
C SER A 143 2.22 13.21 -17.98
N ILE A 144 2.30 12.70 -16.74
CA ILE A 144 2.04 11.29 -16.42
C ILE A 144 0.56 11.09 -16.05
N CYS A 145 0.01 11.85 -15.11
CA CYS A 145 -1.40 11.71 -14.70
C CYS A 145 -2.35 12.69 -15.39
N LEU A 146 -1.81 13.68 -16.12
CA LEU A 146 -2.53 14.75 -16.81
C LEU A 146 -3.26 15.75 -15.88
N ASP A 147 -3.09 15.61 -14.56
CA ASP A 147 -3.66 16.54 -13.58
C ASP A 147 -2.82 17.81 -13.44
N SER A 148 -3.52 18.93 -13.22
CA SER A 148 -2.91 20.20 -12.82
C SER A 148 -2.25 20.09 -11.46
N TYR A 149 -1.12 20.77 -11.27
CA TYR A 149 -0.45 20.83 -9.97
C TYR A 149 -1.24 21.68 -8.98
N LEU A 150 -1.41 21.13 -7.78
CA LEU A 150 -1.93 21.83 -6.62
C LEU A 150 -0.78 22.45 -5.82
N PRO A 151 -0.99 23.58 -5.12
CA PRO A 151 0.04 24.22 -4.31
C PRO A 151 0.68 23.31 -3.24
N SER A 152 -0.03 22.28 -2.79
CA SER A 152 0.47 21.29 -1.84
C SER A 152 1.36 20.21 -2.46
N ASP A 153 1.47 20.16 -3.79
CA ASP A 153 2.14 19.08 -4.48
C ASP A 153 3.67 19.19 -4.38
N THR A 154 4.29 18.05 -4.05
CA THR A 154 5.74 17.86 -4.14
C THR A 154 6.08 17.34 -5.53
N LEU A 155 6.80 18.17 -6.28
CA LEU A 155 7.24 17.87 -7.62
C LEU A 155 8.71 17.50 -7.64
N VAL A 156 9.08 16.67 -8.60
CA VAL A 156 10.47 16.31 -8.89
C VAL A 156 10.83 16.89 -10.25
N VAL A 157 11.94 17.62 -10.30
CA VAL A 157 12.53 18.15 -11.54
C VAL A 157 13.63 17.22 -12.00
N LEU A 158 13.54 16.75 -13.25
CA LEU A 158 14.58 15.92 -13.85
C LEU A 158 15.79 16.77 -14.26
N PRO A 159 17.02 16.22 -14.17
CA PRO A 159 18.25 16.96 -14.43
C PRO A 159 18.45 17.32 -15.91
N CYS A 160 17.66 16.73 -16.81
CA CYS A 160 17.76 16.97 -18.24
C CYS A 160 17.22 18.35 -18.67
N HIS A 161 16.18 18.88 -18.00
CA HIS A 161 15.68 20.23 -18.25
C HIS A 161 14.75 20.69 -17.10
N THR A 162 14.76 21.99 -16.78
CA THR A 162 13.97 22.56 -15.67
C THR A 162 12.45 22.54 -15.89
N THR A 163 12.01 22.30 -17.13
CA THR A 163 10.59 22.14 -17.49
C THR A 163 10.11 20.68 -17.43
N HIS A 164 10.98 19.73 -17.08
CA HIS A 164 10.61 18.33 -16.89
C HIS A 164 10.34 18.08 -15.41
N HIS A 165 9.15 18.46 -14.99
CA HIS A 165 8.66 18.29 -13.63
C HIS A 165 7.47 17.32 -13.59
N PHE A 166 7.40 16.51 -12.53
CA PHE A 166 6.36 15.49 -12.34
C PHE A 166 5.98 15.41 -10.87
N HIS A 167 4.76 14.95 -10.55
CA HIS A 167 4.49 14.52 -9.17
C HIS A 167 5.47 13.41 -8.80
N ARG A 168 6.03 13.48 -7.60
CA ARG A 168 6.97 12.46 -7.11
C ARG A 168 6.40 11.04 -7.23
N ARG A 169 5.12 10.85 -6.87
CA ARG A 169 4.41 9.56 -6.97
C ARG A 169 4.31 9.05 -8.41
N CYS A 170 4.04 9.94 -9.37
CA CYS A 170 3.80 9.55 -10.76
C CYS A 170 5.08 9.05 -11.43
N ILE A 171 6.20 9.73 -11.21
CA ILE A 171 7.49 9.28 -11.75
C ILE A 171 7.99 8.01 -11.04
N HIS A 172 7.68 7.83 -9.76
CA HIS A 172 7.99 6.60 -9.02
C HIS A 172 7.32 5.38 -9.67
N VAL A 173 5.99 5.43 -9.86
CA VAL A 173 5.24 4.35 -10.51
C VAL A 173 5.81 4.04 -11.88
N ARG A 174 6.19 5.07 -12.65
CA ARG A 174 6.75 4.89 -13.99
C ARG A 174 8.07 4.12 -14.00
N ILE A 175 8.88 4.25 -12.95
CA ILE A 175 10.14 3.51 -12.79
C ILE A 175 9.86 2.05 -12.39
N LEU A 176 8.86 1.80 -11.53
CA LEU A 176 8.54 0.45 -11.04
C LEU A 176 7.72 -0.39 -12.03
N LEU A 177 6.84 0.23 -12.80
CA LEU A 177 5.92 -0.43 -13.74
C LEU A 177 6.04 0.24 -15.13
N PRO A 178 7.12 -0.04 -15.88
CA PRO A 178 7.36 0.59 -17.19
C PRO A 178 6.30 0.21 -18.25
N SER A 179 5.57 -0.88 -18.05
CA SER A 179 4.59 -1.46 -19.00
C SER A 179 3.12 -1.08 -18.76
N SER A 180 2.79 -0.34 -17.69
CA SER A 180 1.38 0.02 -17.38
C SER A 180 0.94 1.34 -18.01
N PHE A 181 0.77 1.34 -19.34
CA PHE A 181 -0.11 2.29 -20.05
C PHE A 181 -0.86 1.55 -21.16
N PRO A 182 -2.21 1.64 -21.23
CA PRO A 182 -2.87 1.63 -22.52
C PRO A 182 -2.61 2.97 -23.22
N GLY A 183 -2.28 2.92 -24.51
CA GLY A 183 -2.24 4.11 -25.37
C GLY A 183 -3.63 4.69 -25.62
#